data_AF-A0A940PAW6-F1
#
_entry.id   AF-A0A940PAW6-F1
#
_cell.length_a   1.000
_cell.length_b   1.000
_cell.length_c   1.000
_cell.angle_alpha   90.00
_cell.angle_beta   90.00
_cell.angle_gamma   90.00
#
_symmetry.space_group_name_H-M   'P 1'
#
loop_
_entity.id
_entity.type
_entity.pdbx_description
1 polymer ?
#
loop_
_entity_poly.entity_id
_entity_poly.type
_entity_poly.pdbx_seq_one_letter_code
_entity_poly.pdbx_strand_id
1 'polypeptide(L)'
;MKSKKLKGFLLLALMANTALSLANPTFAQATELSSEISQILNDQVRLESGVSYIDAAGQVKEITIPSSAAVTLSASSSTVSIRANGQTHNLKNVQEITFKKINVSKLVCFSANTVKKITLDGVNFQGGVKFSGLKSLQSLIVKNSTFGGCGYSIAVYSAPVLNTLLIDNSTLKDDLRIYSNKSLTEATVSNSVLKSDAKQFSNKKGYRTNFVNTRFDPTKCLRDISSGGRSADDIFFMNPDNTAIGASRFNAATPGKILYTGADNVVNTVDIPAYTAITTVKDVKDSVTIRLSNGQTHVLNGVKELYFRNVDIQTPLAFQQKYLRLEKLQIVNSRTRSIKVACSQTLKAFEIHGSELSHSSANVSLSSNKALESFIVQDSTFTGGSCAGSISVAHSPSLKQFIMNNDYMSGYLSTCNIGSVVLQLSNSQYDDRISSANEINGVAGPQIVGYLPVIEASDRVHSKGEQFDPIEGVKAYDFEDGDLMSVLVIDDSLVNADRNGVYPVTYTVTDSDNNMTTLTIQVTVN
;
A
#
# COMPACT_ATOMS: atom_id res chain seq x y z
N MET A 1 -46.03 -16.16 5.25
CA MET A 1 -46.32 -15.70 3.88
C MET A 1 -45.31 -14.63 3.47
N LYS A 2 -44.57 -14.88 2.38
CA LYS A 2 -43.82 -13.94 1.51
C LYS A 2 -42.75 -13.08 2.20
N SER A 3 -41.45 -13.41 2.20
CA SER A 3 -40.52 -13.43 1.05
C SER A 3 -40.74 -12.27 0.06
N LYS A 4 -39.77 -11.34 -0.01
CA LYS A 4 -39.39 -10.46 -1.17
C LYS A 4 -38.81 -9.06 -0.86
N LYS A 5 -38.45 -8.67 0.38
CA LYS A 5 -37.85 -7.33 0.63
C LYS A 5 -36.42 -7.28 1.18
N LEU A 6 -35.65 -8.36 1.10
CA LEU A 6 -34.23 -8.40 1.54
C LEU A 6 -33.23 -8.57 0.37
N LYS A 7 -33.59 -8.09 -0.83
CA LYS A 7 -32.72 -8.09 -2.03
C LYS A 7 -32.50 -6.69 -2.63
N GLY A 8 -32.83 -5.62 -1.89
CA GLY A 8 -32.82 -4.25 -2.41
C GLY A 8 -31.83 -3.28 -1.77
N PHE A 9 -31.02 -3.70 -0.79
CA PHE A 9 -30.13 -2.79 -0.05
C PHE A 9 -28.64 -2.94 -0.40
N LEU A 10 -28.30 -3.68 -1.45
CA LEU A 10 -26.91 -3.93 -1.87
C LEU A 10 -26.42 -2.98 -2.99
N LEU A 11 -27.07 -1.85 -3.24
CA LEU A 11 -26.70 -1.02 -4.40
C LEU A 11 -26.83 0.50 -4.20
N LEU A 12 -26.74 1.01 -2.97
CA LEU A 12 -26.86 2.46 -2.73
C LEU A 12 -25.92 2.96 -1.61
N ALA A 13 -24.67 2.49 -1.60
CA ALA A 13 -23.60 3.01 -0.73
C ALA A 13 -22.31 3.39 -1.48
N LEU A 14 -22.31 3.30 -2.81
CA LEU A 14 -21.41 4.06 -3.67
C LEU A 14 -22.21 5.25 -4.20
N MET A 15 -21.60 6.44 -4.30
CA MET A 15 -22.19 7.75 -4.63
C MET A 15 -22.55 8.64 -3.42
N ALA A 16 -21.58 8.89 -2.53
CA ALA A 16 -21.54 10.16 -1.79
C ALA A 16 -20.10 10.38 -1.27
N ASN A 17 -19.25 10.93 -2.12
CA ASN A 17 -18.08 11.72 -1.71
C ASN A 17 -17.56 12.47 -2.94
N THR A 18 -18.23 13.57 -3.25
CA THR A 18 -17.61 14.68 -3.96
C THR A 18 -17.88 15.93 -3.14
N ALA A 19 -16.84 16.76 -3.03
CA ALA A 19 -16.81 18.15 -2.57
C ALA A 19 -16.53 18.43 -1.07
N LEU A 20 -15.41 19.14 -0.88
CA LEU A 20 -14.99 20.04 0.21
C LEU A 20 -14.42 19.44 1.52
N SER A 21 -13.08 19.43 1.60
CA SER A 21 -12.36 20.29 2.57
C SER A 21 -10.87 20.41 2.21
N LEU A 22 -10.47 21.58 1.73
CA LEU A 22 -9.07 22.06 1.70
C LEU A 22 -8.84 22.89 2.97
N ALA A 23 -7.97 22.44 3.88
CA ALA A 23 -7.11 23.27 4.75
C ALA A 23 -6.32 22.39 5.76
N ASN A 24 -5.00 22.32 5.57
CA ASN A 24 -3.93 21.89 6.50
C ASN A 24 -3.96 20.47 7.14
N PRO A 25 -2.83 19.71 7.08
CA PRO A 25 -2.74 18.39 7.67
C PRO A 25 -2.23 18.51 9.12
N THR A 26 -3.13 18.59 10.09
CA THR A 26 -2.83 18.03 11.40
C THR A 26 -3.09 16.54 11.33
N PHE A 27 -2.07 15.74 11.67
CA PHE A 27 -2.13 14.28 11.76
C PHE A 27 -3.43 13.83 12.44
N ALA A 28 -4.42 13.42 11.65
CA ALA A 28 -5.60 12.76 12.16
C ALA A 28 -5.17 11.36 12.61
N GLN A 29 -5.21 11.14 13.93
CA GLN A 29 -5.07 9.82 14.53
C GLN A 29 -6.03 8.83 13.88
N ALA A 30 -5.52 7.62 13.65
CA ALA A 30 -6.29 6.47 13.21
C ALA A 30 -7.37 6.13 14.25
N THR A 31 -8.61 6.50 13.94
CA THR A 31 -9.87 6.01 14.52
C THR A 31 -10.90 6.24 13.41
N GLU A 32 -11.69 5.30 12.92
CA GLU A 32 -12.40 4.22 13.59
C GLU A 32 -12.56 3.03 12.63
N LEU A 33 -12.57 1.81 13.19
CA LEU A 33 -13.16 0.64 12.53
C LEU A 33 -14.62 0.99 12.18
N SER A 34 -15.12 0.55 11.01
CA SER A 34 -16.50 0.83 10.60
C SER A 34 -17.49 0.50 11.72
N SER A 35 -18.53 1.32 11.88
CA SER A 35 -19.55 1.18 12.92
C SER A 35 -20.17 -0.23 12.96
N GLU A 36 -20.23 -0.91 11.81
CA GLU A 36 -20.65 -2.31 11.68
C GLU A 36 -19.67 -3.31 12.31
N ILE A 37 -18.35 -3.08 12.21
CA ILE A 37 -17.33 -3.89 12.91
C ILE A 37 -17.40 -3.63 14.41
N SER A 38 -17.57 -2.37 14.82
CA SER A 38 -17.76 -1.98 16.23
C SER A 38 -19.03 -2.58 16.86
N GLN A 39 -20.09 -2.76 16.06
CA GLN A 39 -21.34 -3.39 16.50
C GLN A 39 -21.24 -4.92 16.57
N ILE A 40 -20.51 -5.57 15.64
CA ILE A 40 -20.15 -7.00 15.74
C ILE A 40 -19.26 -7.27 16.98
N LEU A 41 -18.47 -6.28 17.41
CA LEU A 41 -17.56 -6.35 18.56
C LEU A 41 -18.22 -6.19 19.93
N ASN A 42 -19.40 -5.56 20.01
CA ASN A 42 -20.04 -5.15 21.28
C ASN A 42 -21.17 -6.06 21.77
N ASP A 43 -21.74 -6.92 20.92
CA ASP A 43 -22.82 -7.81 21.33
C ASP A 43 -22.29 -9.19 21.78
N GLN A 44 -22.57 -9.51 23.05
CA GLN A 44 -22.56 -10.83 23.70
C GLN A 44 -21.23 -11.34 24.32
N VAL A 45 -20.69 -10.73 25.39
CA VAL A 45 -20.04 -11.46 26.53
C VAL A 45 -19.96 -10.55 27.78
N ARG A 46 -20.69 -10.90 28.87
CA ARG A 46 -20.65 -10.20 30.18
C ARG A 46 -19.50 -10.65 31.11
N LEU A 47 -18.81 -11.73 30.79
CA LEU A 47 -17.68 -12.24 31.60
C LEU A 47 -16.48 -11.28 31.62
N GLU A 48 -15.86 -11.12 32.79
CA GLU A 48 -14.55 -10.47 32.94
C GLU A 48 -13.42 -11.37 32.45
N SER A 49 -13.43 -12.66 32.84
CA SER A 49 -12.52 -13.70 32.36
C SER A 49 -13.19 -15.08 32.40
N GLY A 50 -12.94 -15.90 31.38
CA GLY A 50 -13.58 -17.21 31.26
C GLY A 50 -13.93 -17.60 29.83
N VAL A 51 -14.94 -18.45 29.71
CA VAL A 51 -15.46 -18.95 28.43
C VAL A 51 -16.96 -18.78 28.37
N SER A 52 -17.45 -18.15 27.30
CA SER A 52 -18.87 -18.08 26.95
C SER A 52 -19.10 -18.91 25.70
N TYR A 53 -20.21 -19.63 25.62
CA TYR A 53 -20.53 -20.44 24.45
C TYR A 53 -22.04 -20.60 24.24
N ILE A 54 -22.42 -20.83 22.98
CA ILE A 54 -23.78 -21.18 22.58
C ILE A 54 -23.83 -22.69 22.36
N ASP A 55 -24.70 -23.39 23.09
CA ASP A 55 -24.88 -24.83 22.94
C ASP A 55 -25.78 -25.21 21.74
N ALA A 56 -25.99 -26.51 21.53
CA ALA A 56 -26.82 -27.00 20.43
C ALA A 56 -28.30 -26.58 20.53
N ALA A 57 -28.79 -26.18 21.71
CA ALA A 57 -30.14 -25.67 21.94
C ALA A 57 -30.23 -24.15 21.73
N GLY A 58 -29.13 -23.48 21.37
CA GLY A 58 -29.06 -22.04 21.21
C GLY A 58 -28.96 -21.28 22.53
N GLN A 59 -28.70 -21.97 23.65
CA GLN A 59 -28.57 -21.31 24.95
C GLN A 59 -27.14 -20.82 25.18
N VAL A 60 -27.02 -19.59 25.69
CA VAL A 60 -25.75 -19.02 26.15
C VAL A 60 -25.39 -19.63 27.50
N LYS A 61 -24.15 -20.11 27.62
CA LYS A 61 -23.58 -20.69 28.84
C LYS A 61 -22.23 -20.05 29.12
N GLU A 62 -21.93 -19.89 30.40
CA GLU A 62 -20.73 -19.20 30.88
C GLU A 62 -19.95 -20.08 31.86
N ILE A 63 -18.62 -20.03 31.76
CA ILE A 63 -17.67 -20.67 32.68
C ILE A 63 -16.69 -19.60 33.11
N THR A 64 -16.79 -19.18 34.37
CA THR A 64 -15.83 -18.24 34.96
C THR A 64 -14.49 -18.94 35.19
N ILE A 65 -13.43 -18.37 34.63
CA ILE A 65 -12.06 -18.84 34.85
C ILE A 65 -11.24 -17.63 35.27
N PRO A 66 -10.62 -17.62 36.46
CA PRO A 66 -9.74 -16.53 36.87
C PRO A 66 -8.62 -16.33 35.85
N SER A 67 -8.25 -15.08 35.56
CA SER A 67 -7.19 -14.78 34.60
C SER A 67 -5.85 -15.40 35.00
N SER A 68 -5.57 -15.57 36.30
CA SER A 68 -4.36 -16.24 36.81
C SER A 68 -4.34 -17.76 36.63
N ALA A 69 -5.49 -18.38 36.33
CA ALA A 69 -5.58 -19.83 36.22
C ALA A 69 -4.91 -20.33 34.93
N ALA A 70 -4.07 -21.34 35.07
CA ALA A 70 -3.54 -22.07 33.92
C ALA A 70 -4.64 -22.96 33.32
N VAL A 71 -4.90 -22.77 32.03
CA VAL A 71 -5.88 -23.53 31.27
C VAL A 71 -5.16 -24.52 30.35
N THR A 72 -5.70 -25.73 30.27
CA THR A 72 -5.40 -26.67 29.18
C THR A 72 -6.65 -26.82 28.32
N LEU A 73 -6.47 -26.68 27.01
CA LEU A 73 -7.54 -26.73 26.02
C LEU A 73 -7.25 -27.85 25.02
N SER A 74 -8.28 -28.61 24.67
CA SER A 74 -8.28 -29.51 23.52
C SER A 74 -9.65 -29.51 22.86
N ALA A 75 -9.72 -29.73 21.55
CA ALA A 75 -11.00 -29.90 20.88
C ALA A 75 -10.95 -31.04 19.86
N SER A 76 -11.85 -32.01 20.05
CA SER A 76 -12.16 -33.04 19.06
C SER A 76 -13.26 -32.57 18.12
N SER A 77 -13.69 -33.41 17.18
CA SER A 77 -14.74 -33.09 16.20
C SER A 77 -16.07 -32.62 16.81
N SER A 78 -16.42 -33.07 18.03
CA SER A 78 -17.71 -32.80 18.67
C SER A 78 -17.62 -32.17 20.06
N THR A 79 -16.41 -32.08 20.64
CA THR A 79 -16.24 -31.69 22.04
C THR A 79 -15.09 -30.69 22.18
N VAL A 80 -15.34 -29.61 22.91
CA VAL A 80 -14.30 -28.71 23.42
C VAL A 80 -14.08 -29.03 24.89
N SER A 81 -12.88 -29.46 25.25
CA SER A 81 -12.50 -29.80 26.62
C SER A 81 -11.64 -28.70 27.22
N ILE A 82 -12.09 -28.19 28.36
CA ILE A 82 -11.46 -27.07 29.08
C ILE A 82 -11.14 -27.56 30.48
N ARG A 83 -9.85 -27.59 30.83
CA ARG A 83 -9.42 -27.92 32.18
C ARG A 83 -8.77 -26.70 32.83
N ALA A 84 -9.37 -26.25 33.93
CA ALA A 84 -8.95 -25.10 34.72
C ALA A 84 -9.26 -25.37 36.21
N ASN A 85 -8.39 -24.92 37.12
CA ASN A 85 -8.59 -25.04 38.58
C ASN A 85 -8.95 -26.47 39.06
N GLY A 86 -8.36 -27.50 38.44
CA GLY A 86 -8.66 -28.90 38.77
C GLY A 86 -9.99 -29.44 38.23
N GLN A 87 -10.85 -28.60 37.67
CA GLN A 87 -12.11 -29.01 37.04
C GLN A 87 -11.95 -29.20 35.52
N THR A 88 -12.76 -30.09 34.95
CA THR A 88 -12.82 -30.35 33.51
C THR A 88 -14.23 -30.11 33.01
N HIS A 89 -14.38 -29.19 32.05
CA HIS A 89 -15.64 -28.88 31.38
C HIS A 89 -15.58 -29.44 29.96
N ASN A 90 -16.52 -30.33 29.63
CA ASN A 90 -16.63 -30.95 28.30
C ASN A 90 -17.84 -30.39 27.57
N LEU A 91 -17.60 -29.43 26.68
CA LEU A 91 -18.64 -28.73 25.95
C LEU A 91 -18.95 -29.50 24.67
N LYS A 92 -20.12 -30.11 24.59
CA LYS A 92 -20.55 -30.90 23.42
C LYS A 92 -21.36 -30.04 22.45
N ASN A 93 -21.12 -30.22 21.15
CA ASN A 93 -21.91 -29.63 20.06
C ASN A 93 -22.06 -28.10 20.12
N VAL A 94 -21.02 -27.42 20.61
CA VAL A 94 -20.95 -25.96 20.67
C VAL A 94 -21.11 -25.35 19.27
N GLN A 95 -21.93 -24.31 19.17
CA GLN A 95 -22.17 -23.53 17.95
C GLN A 95 -21.28 -22.30 17.88
N GLU A 96 -21.11 -21.58 18.99
CA GLU A 96 -20.25 -20.39 19.07
C GLU A 96 -19.49 -20.43 20.38
N ILE A 97 -18.24 -19.95 20.38
CA ILE A 97 -17.40 -19.94 21.57
C ILE A 97 -16.49 -18.72 21.64
N THR A 98 -16.46 -18.09 22.82
CA THR A 98 -15.60 -16.97 23.14
C THR A 98 -14.73 -17.30 24.33
N PHE A 99 -13.42 -17.18 24.16
CA PHE A 99 -12.43 -17.27 25.23
C PHE A 99 -11.97 -15.86 25.60
N LYS A 100 -12.06 -15.50 26.88
CA LYS A 100 -11.77 -14.14 27.35
C LYS A 100 -10.78 -14.14 28.51
N LYS A 101 -9.66 -13.43 28.34
CA LYS A 101 -8.64 -13.18 29.38
C LYS A 101 -8.17 -14.45 30.12
N ILE A 102 -7.89 -15.53 29.37
CA ILE A 102 -7.37 -16.79 29.93
C ILE A 102 -5.93 -17.06 29.49
N ASN A 103 -5.20 -17.82 30.32
CA ASN A 103 -3.83 -18.26 30.03
C ASN A 103 -3.82 -19.73 29.61
N VAL A 104 -3.48 -20.02 28.36
CA VAL A 104 -3.45 -21.38 27.80
C VAL A 104 -2.01 -21.89 27.79
N SER A 105 -1.77 -22.92 28.58
CA SER A 105 -0.41 -23.40 28.91
C SER A 105 0.27 -24.24 27.81
N LYS A 106 -0.47 -24.70 26.81
CA LYS A 106 0.03 -25.65 25.79
C LYS A 106 -0.43 -25.28 24.38
N LEU A 107 0.23 -25.87 23.39
CA LEU A 107 -0.25 -25.87 22.01
C LEU A 107 -1.63 -26.53 21.94
N VAL A 108 -2.53 -25.92 21.17
CA VAL A 108 -3.91 -26.39 21.03
C VAL A 108 -4.20 -26.78 19.59
N CYS A 109 -4.62 -28.03 19.39
CA CYS A 109 -5.29 -28.45 18.16
C CYS A 109 -6.81 -28.29 18.37
N PHE A 110 -7.39 -27.34 17.65
CA PHE A 110 -8.81 -27.01 17.73
C PHE A 110 -9.54 -27.57 16.50
N SER A 111 -10.32 -28.64 16.68
CA SER A 111 -10.97 -29.38 15.58
C SER A 111 -12.48 -29.58 15.77
N ALA A 112 -13.16 -28.75 16.56
CA ALA A 112 -14.61 -28.85 16.81
C ALA A 112 -15.44 -28.42 15.59
N ASN A 113 -15.94 -29.40 14.83
CA ASN A 113 -16.58 -29.19 13.53
C ASN A 113 -17.94 -28.51 13.61
N THR A 114 -18.58 -28.49 14.78
CA THR A 114 -19.89 -27.85 14.99
C THR A 114 -19.78 -26.34 15.21
N VAL A 115 -18.59 -25.84 15.54
CA VAL A 115 -18.40 -24.42 15.89
C VAL A 115 -18.39 -23.56 14.63
N LYS A 116 -19.26 -22.57 14.60
CA LYS A 116 -19.46 -21.58 13.54
C LYS A 116 -18.68 -20.29 13.79
N LYS A 117 -18.53 -19.88 15.05
CA LYS A 117 -17.80 -18.67 15.44
C LYS A 117 -16.86 -18.96 16.61
N ILE A 118 -15.62 -18.52 16.46
CA ILE A 118 -14.61 -18.54 17.53
C ILE A 118 -14.14 -17.12 17.78
N THR A 119 -14.13 -16.70 19.04
CA THR A 119 -13.54 -15.42 19.45
C THR A 119 -12.49 -15.65 20.55
N LEU A 120 -11.29 -15.12 20.33
CA LEU A 120 -10.20 -15.06 21.30
C LEU A 120 -10.01 -13.58 21.69
N ASP A 121 -10.25 -13.23 22.95
CA ASP A 121 -10.11 -11.86 23.45
C ASP A 121 -9.22 -11.82 24.68
N GLY A 122 -8.05 -11.20 24.59
CA GLY A 122 -7.13 -11.15 25.73
C GLY A 122 -6.52 -12.51 26.08
N VAL A 123 -6.48 -13.46 25.15
CA VAL A 123 -6.02 -14.82 25.43
C VAL A 123 -4.51 -14.90 25.26
N ASN A 124 -3.83 -15.47 26.25
CA ASN A 124 -2.39 -15.70 26.20
C ASN A 124 -2.10 -17.19 26.03
N PHE A 125 -1.72 -17.60 24.83
CA PHE A 125 -1.21 -18.93 24.55
C PHE A 125 0.30 -18.98 24.77
N GLN A 126 0.76 -19.85 25.65
CA GLN A 126 2.18 -20.15 25.82
C GLN A 126 2.76 -20.91 24.62
N GLY A 127 1.91 -21.66 23.90
CA GLY A 127 2.21 -22.27 22.60
C GLY A 127 1.43 -21.60 21.46
N GLY A 128 1.26 -22.31 20.35
CA GLY A 128 0.40 -21.90 19.23
C GLY A 128 -1.00 -22.53 19.27
N VAL A 129 -1.87 -22.09 18.36
CA VAL A 129 -3.19 -22.71 18.11
C VAL A 129 -3.34 -23.12 16.65
N LYS A 130 -3.76 -24.35 16.42
CA LYS A 130 -4.09 -24.90 15.11
C LYS A 130 -5.59 -25.12 15.01
N PHE A 131 -6.26 -24.29 14.23
CA PHE A 131 -7.65 -24.48 13.81
C PHE A 131 -7.64 -25.38 12.58
N SER A 132 -8.10 -26.63 12.70
CA SER A 132 -8.05 -27.58 11.58
C SER A 132 -9.30 -28.41 11.43
N GLY A 133 -9.76 -28.55 10.19
CA GLY A 133 -10.90 -29.43 9.86
C GLY A 133 -12.26 -28.87 10.26
N LEU A 134 -12.34 -27.58 10.61
CA LEU A 134 -13.54 -26.92 11.12
C LEU A 134 -14.57 -26.67 10.01
N LYS A 135 -15.35 -27.70 9.68
CA LYS A 135 -16.28 -27.69 8.54
C LYS A 135 -17.37 -26.62 8.60
N SER A 136 -17.75 -26.18 9.81
CA SER A 136 -18.82 -25.20 10.01
C SER A 136 -18.32 -23.79 10.34
N LEU A 137 -17.01 -23.60 10.53
CA LEU A 137 -16.45 -22.32 10.99
C LEU A 137 -16.62 -21.25 9.91
N GLN A 138 -17.36 -20.20 10.24
CA GLN A 138 -17.62 -19.03 9.40
C GLN A 138 -16.78 -17.83 9.82
N SER A 139 -16.54 -17.67 11.13
CA SER A 139 -15.83 -16.51 11.69
C SER A 139 -14.81 -16.93 12.75
N LEU A 140 -13.57 -16.45 12.58
CA LEU A 140 -12.51 -16.51 13.58
C LEU A 140 -12.02 -15.11 13.88
N ILE A 141 -12.21 -14.67 15.12
CA ILE A 141 -11.84 -13.35 15.60
C ILE A 141 -10.80 -13.51 16.71
N VAL A 142 -9.67 -12.82 16.59
CA VAL A 142 -8.58 -12.80 17.56
C VAL A 142 -8.29 -11.35 17.89
N LYS A 143 -8.37 -10.97 19.16
CA LYS A 143 -8.08 -9.61 19.61
C LYS A 143 -7.32 -9.59 20.92
N ASN A 144 -6.47 -8.59 21.12
CA ASN A 144 -5.74 -8.35 22.37
C ASN A 144 -4.94 -9.57 22.86
N SER A 145 -4.55 -10.49 21.96
CA SER A 145 -4.09 -11.83 22.32
C SER A 145 -2.62 -12.03 22.03
N THR A 146 -1.97 -12.91 22.79
CA THR A 146 -0.55 -13.23 22.62
C THR A 146 -0.37 -14.71 22.39
N PHE A 147 0.49 -15.07 21.45
CA PHE A 147 0.73 -16.45 21.07
C PHE A 147 2.22 -16.77 21.15
N GLY A 148 2.53 -17.90 21.78
CA GLY A 148 3.87 -18.48 21.85
C GLY A 148 4.29 -19.15 20.55
N GLY A 149 5.34 -19.97 20.65
CA GLY A 149 5.97 -20.64 19.52
C GLY A 149 6.32 -22.10 19.79
N CYS A 150 6.06 -22.93 18.78
CA CYS A 150 6.49 -24.32 18.53
C CYS A 150 6.18 -24.66 17.05
N GLY A 151 6.56 -23.77 16.14
CA GLY A 151 6.39 -23.87 14.70
C GLY A 151 5.27 -23.02 14.10
N TYR A 152 4.31 -22.51 14.88
CA TYR A 152 3.32 -21.50 14.46
C TYR A 152 2.67 -20.87 15.69
N SER A 153 2.27 -19.60 15.60
CA SER A 153 1.44 -18.94 16.60
C SER A 153 -0.03 -19.21 16.32
N ILE A 154 -0.46 -19.05 15.06
CA ILE A 154 -1.81 -19.35 14.61
C ILE A 154 -1.72 -20.09 13.28
N ALA A 155 -2.42 -21.22 13.19
CA ALA A 155 -2.58 -21.95 11.93
C ALA A 155 -4.06 -22.22 11.67
N VAL A 156 -4.58 -21.77 10.54
CA VAL A 156 -5.96 -21.95 10.09
C VAL A 156 -5.97 -22.82 8.83
N TYR A 157 -6.44 -24.06 8.98
CA TYR A 157 -6.38 -25.08 7.94
C TYR A 157 -7.74 -25.68 7.63
N SER A 158 -8.06 -25.72 6.34
CA SER A 158 -9.21 -26.47 5.81
C SER A 158 -10.51 -26.12 6.53
N ALA A 159 -10.81 -24.83 6.69
CA ALA A 159 -12.11 -24.32 7.11
C ALA A 159 -12.89 -23.88 5.85
N PRO A 160 -13.65 -24.80 5.22
CA PRO A 160 -14.17 -24.60 3.86
C PRO A 160 -15.21 -23.49 3.74
N VAL A 161 -15.88 -23.13 4.84
CA VAL A 161 -16.93 -22.10 4.88
C VAL A 161 -16.51 -20.84 5.64
N LEU A 162 -15.23 -20.74 6.01
CA LEU A 162 -14.67 -19.56 6.69
C LEU A 162 -14.75 -18.37 5.74
N ASN A 163 -15.36 -17.28 6.20
CA ASN A 163 -15.52 -16.05 5.42
C ASN A 163 -14.97 -14.82 6.16
N THR A 164 -14.76 -14.90 7.48
CA THR A 164 -14.18 -13.83 8.29
C THR A 164 -13.00 -14.37 9.10
N LEU A 165 -11.82 -13.80 8.88
CA LEU A 165 -10.63 -14.00 9.72
C LEU A 165 -10.07 -12.64 10.11
N LEU A 166 -10.20 -12.29 11.40
CA LEU A 166 -9.72 -11.02 11.96
C LEU A 166 -8.71 -11.28 13.07
N ILE A 167 -7.55 -10.63 12.99
CA ILE A 167 -6.51 -10.61 14.02
C ILE A 167 -6.19 -9.14 14.33
N ASP A 168 -6.55 -8.67 15.51
CA ASP A 168 -6.34 -7.28 15.93
C ASP A 168 -5.54 -7.18 17.22
N ASN A 169 -4.71 -6.14 17.35
CA ASN A 169 -3.97 -5.80 18.57
C ASN A 169 -3.32 -7.02 19.24
N SER A 170 -2.67 -7.88 18.44
CA SER A 170 -2.18 -9.19 18.90
C SER A 170 -0.70 -9.38 18.60
N THR A 171 -0.02 -10.19 19.40
CA THR A 171 1.40 -10.52 19.20
C THR A 171 1.57 -12.01 18.88
N LEU A 172 2.11 -12.29 17.70
CA LEU A 172 2.41 -13.64 17.22
C LEU A 172 3.92 -13.86 17.27
N LYS A 173 4.40 -14.74 18.16
CA LYS A 173 5.85 -15.00 18.32
C LYS A 173 6.43 -15.93 17.26
N ASP A 174 5.58 -16.64 16.53
CA ASP A 174 5.90 -17.67 15.54
C ASP A 174 4.91 -17.55 14.34
N ASP A 175 4.97 -18.44 13.35
CA ASP A 175 4.31 -18.23 12.06
C ASP A 175 2.78 -17.99 12.17
N LEU A 176 2.25 -17.10 11.34
CA LEU A 176 0.84 -17.05 10.96
C LEU A 176 0.64 -17.91 9.71
N ARG A 177 -0.27 -18.88 9.74
CA ARG A 177 -0.52 -19.79 8.61
C ARG A 177 -2.00 -19.84 8.25
N ILE A 178 -2.35 -19.56 7.00
CA ILE A 178 -3.73 -19.56 6.49
C ILE A 178 -3.80 -20.42 5.23
N TYR A 179 -4.09 -21.72 5.37
CA TYR A 179 -4.07 -22.66 4.22
C TYR A 179 -5.42 -23.32 3.94
N SER A 180 -5.69 -23.55 2.66
CA SER A 180 -6.78 -24.40 2.17
C SER A 180 -8.19 -23.94 2.58
N ASN A 181 -8.41 -22.64 2.72
CA ASN A 181 -9.71 -22.07 3.07
C ASN A 181 -10.43 -21.61 1.79
N LYS A 182 -11.35 -22.44 1.29
CA LYS A 182 -11.94 -22.28 -0.06
C LYS A 182 -13.05 -21.23 -0.19
N SER A 183 -13.64 -20.79 0.92
CA SER A 183 -14.61 -19.68 0.92
C SER A 183 -14.02 -18.34 1.36
N LEU A 184 -12.85 -18.35 1.99
CA LEU A 184 -12.25 -17.15 2.54
C LEU A 184 -11.75 -16.27 1.40
N THR A 185 -12.28 -15.05 1.30
CA THR A 185 -11.86 -14.05 0.32
C THR A 185 -10.86 -13.06 0.91
N GLU A 186 -10.92 -12.82 2.21
CA GLU A 186 -10.09 -11.83 2.89
C GLU A 186 -9.82 -12.25 4.34
N ALA A 187 -8.60 -12.01 4.80
CA ALA A 187 -8.25 -11.93 6.21
C ALA A 187 -7.71 -10.54 6.54
N THR A 188 -7.95 -10.06 7.74
CA THR A 188 -7.43 -8.77 8.23
C THR A 188 -6.53 -9.00 9.42
N VAL A 189 -5.32 -8.44 9.36
CA VAL A 189 -4.37 -8.36 10.47
C VAL A 189 -4.12 -6.88 10.75
N SER A 190 -4.55 -6.40 11.92
CA SER A 190 -4.49 -5.00 12.29
C SER A 190 -3.78 -4.77 13.63
N ASN A 191 -3.05 -3.65 13.75
CA ASN A 191 -2.42 -3.20 15.00
C ASN A 191 -1.57 -4.29 15.70
N SER A 192 -1.04 -5.23 14.92
CA SER A 192 -0.47 -6.48 15.43
C SER A 192 1.04 -6.52 15.21
N VAL A 193 1.71 -7.41 15.96
CA VAL A 193 3.15 -7.63 15.84
C VAL A 193 3.40 -9.08 15.45
N LEU A 194 3.99 -9.28 14.26
CA LEU A 194 4.41 -10.58 13.76
C LEU A 194 5.91 -10.73 13.96
N LYS A 195 6.29 -11.61 14.90
CA LYS A 195 7.69 -11.99 15.10
C LYS A 195 8.13 -13.14 14.22
N SER A 196 7.22 -13.70 13.42
CA SER A 196 7.53 -14.66 12.36
C SER A 196 6.73 -14.51 11.08
N ASP A 197 6.97 -15.44 10.17
CA ASP A 197 6.50 -15.40 8.79
C ASP A 197 4.97 -15.46 8.75
N ALA A 198 4.38 -14.77 7.77
CA ALA A 198 2.99 -14.93 7.40
C ALA A 198 2.93 -15.77 6.13
N LYS A 199 2.29 -16.93 6.21
CA LYS A 199 2.22 -17.90 5.11
C LYS A 199 0.76 -18.13 4.74
N GLN A 200 0.47 -18.06 3.45
CA GLN A 200 -0.82 -18.41 2.89
C GLN A 200 -0.64 -19.42 1.75
N PHE A 201 -1.58 -20.34 1.55
CA PHE A 201 -1.47 -21.36 0.51
C PHE A 201 -2.83 -21.98 0.17
N SER A 202 -3.12 -22.17 -1.12
CA SER A 202 -4.28 -22.94 -1.61
C SER A 202 -5.64 -22.44 -1.10
N ASN A 203 -5.78 -21.15 -0.81
CA ASN A 203 -7.06 -20.55 -0.43
C ASN A 203 -7.98 -20.40 -1.67
N LYS A 204 -9.08 -19.64 -1.54
CA LYS A 204 -9.90 -19.28 -2.70
C LYS A 204 -9.08 -18.45 -3.69
N LYS A 205 -9.28 -18.63 -5.00
CA LYS A 205 -8.69 -17.75 -6.02
C LYS A 205 -9.06 -16.29 -5.74
N GLY A 206 -8.05 -15.41 -5.72
CA GLY A 206 -8.22 -13.99 -5.36
C GLY A 206 -8.35 -13.73 -3.85
N TYR A 207 -8.07 -14.73 -3.01
CA TYR A 207 -7.94 -14.54 -1.56
C TYR A 207 -6.80 -13.55 -1.25
N ARG A 208 -7.02 -12.69 -0.26
CA ARG A 208 -6.03 -11.70 0.20
C ARG A 208 -5.90 -11.65 1.72
N THR A 209 -4.77 -11.15 2.19
CA THR A 209 -4.54 -10.80 3.60
C THR A 209 -4.21 -9.32 3.69
N ASN A 210 -5.09 -8.52 4.32
CA ASN A 210 -4.90 -7.10 4.53
C ASN A 210 -4.11 -6.86 5.83
N PHE A 211 -2.99 -6.15 5.74
CA PHE A 211 -2.17 -5.75 6.88
C PHE A 211 -2.32 -4.25 7.13
N VAL A 212 -2.90 -3.90 8.28
CA VAL A 212 -3.17 -2.51 8.67
C VAL A 212 -2.37 -2.20 9.92
N ASN A 213 -1.51 -1.19 9.88
CA ASN A 213 -0.70 -0.78 11.05
C ASN A 213 0.00 -1.99 11.71
N THR A 214 0.55 -2.90 10.89
CA THR A 214 1.11 -4.17 11.36
C THR A 214 2.62 -4.16 11.22
N ARG A 215 3.31 -4.59 12.29
CA ARG A 215 4.77 -4.58 12.38
C ARG A 215 5.35 -5.99 12.29
N PHE A 216 6.40 -6.13 11.49
CA PHE A 216 7.25 -7.32 11.45
C PHE A 216 8.48 -7.11 12.36
N ASP A 217 8.91 -8.15 13.08
CA ASP A 217 10.06 -8.03 14.00
C ASP A 217 11.37 -7.73 13.24
N PRO A 218 12.08 -6.64 13.58
CA PRO A 218 13.23 -6.16 12.81
C PRO A 218 14.53 -6.95 13.02
N THR A 219 14.55 -7.93 13.92
CA THR A 219 15.77 -8.70 14.26
C THR A 219 16.24 -9.65 13.16
N LYS A 220 15.50 -9.80 12.06
CA LYS A 220 15.90 -10.58 10.89
C LYS A 220 15.73 -9.76 9.60
N CYS A 221 16.79 -9.71 8.78
CA CYS A 221 16.82 -8.95 7.52
C CYS A 221 15.85 -9.47 6.43
N LEU A 222 15.35 -10.70 6.57
CA LEU A 222 14.43 -11.33 5.61
C LEU A 222 13.37 -12.11 6.41
N ARG A 223 12.10 -11.75 6.23
CA ARG A 223 10.94 -12.51 6.70
C ARG A 223 9.92 -12.55 5.60
N ASP A 224 9.47 -13.74 5.25
CA ASP A 224 8.62 -13.89 4.09
C ASP A 224 7.15 -13.78 4.49
N ILE A 225 6.49 -12.70 4.05
CA ILE A 225 5.06 -12.73 3.78
C ILE A 225 4.92 -13.49 2.46
N SER A 226 4.81 -14.81 2.55
CA SER A 226 4.86 -15.69 1.37
C SER A 226 3.49 -16.22 1.01
N SER A 227 3.18 -16.14 -0.28
CA SER A 227 2.06 -16.83 -0.91
C SER A 227 2.30 -18.34 -1.10
N GLY A 228 3.47 -18.85 -0.71
CA GLY A 228 3.86 -20.25 -0.91
C GLY A 228 4.25 -20.58 -2.36
N GLY A 229 4.19 -19.61 -3.28
CA GLY A 229 4.86 -19.61 -4.58
C GLY A 229 4.58 -20.81 -5.49
N ARG A 230 3.42 -21.47 -5.38
CA ARG A 230 3.12 -22.68 -6.17
C ARG A 230 1.76 -22.69 -6.86
N SER A 231 0.95 -21.64 -6.73
CA SER A 231 -0.28 -21.47 -7.50
C SER A 231 -0.43 -20.01 -7.95
N ALA A 232 -0.88 -19.80 -9.19
CA ALA A 232 -1.29 -18.49 -9.71
C ALA A 232 -2.49 -17.89 -8.94
N ASP A 233 -3.04 -18.61 -7.98
CA ASP A 233 -4.17 -18.21 -7.14
C ASP A 233 -3.75 -17.63 -5.77
N ASP A 234 -2.46 -17.74 -5.40
CA ASP A 234 -1.95 -17.26 -4.11
C ASP A 234 -1.40 -15.83 -4.27
N ILE A 235 -2.25 -14.82 -4.03
CA ILE A 235 -1.94 -13.41 -4.31
C ILE A 235 -1.85 -12.60 -3.00
N PHE A 236 -0.83 -11.75 -2.85
CA PHE A 236 -0.81 -10.71 -1.82
C PHE A 236 -1.35 -9.41 -2.42
N PHE A 237 -2.62 -9.12 -2.16
CA PHE A 237 -3.34 -7.98 -2.73
C PHE A 237 -3.69 -6.98 -1.64
N MET A 238 -3.29 -5.72 -1.82
CA MET A 238 -3.63 -4.59 -0.94
C MET A 238 -4.58 -3.60 -1.62
N ASN A 239 -5.53 -4.05 -2.45
CA ASN A 239 -6.45 -3.18 -3.18
C ASN A 239 -7.90 -3.28 -2.64
N PRO A 240 -8.48 -2.16 -2.14
CA PRO A 240 -9.86 -2.13 -1.63
C PRO A 240 -10.96 -2.07 -2.71
N ASP A 241 -10.64 -1.68 -3.97
CA ASP A 241 -11.64 -1.19 -4.93
C ASP A 241 -11.71 -1.92 -6.29
N ASN A 242 -11.01 -3.06 -6.46
CA ASN A 242 -11.13 -3.94 -7.64
C ASN A 242 -10.84 -3.24 -8.99
N THR A 243 -10.03 -2.18 -8.96
CA THR A 243 -9.51 -1.45 -10.13
C THR A 243 -8.44 -2.26 -10.86
N ALA A 244 -8.25 -2.00 -12.17
CA ALA A 244 -7.14 -2.57 -12.92
C ALA A 244 -5.81 -2.06 -12.34
N ILE A 245 -4.94 -2.98 -11.92
CA ILE A 245 -3.64 -2.68 -11.30
C ILE A 245 -2.54 -2.70 -12.36
N GLY A 246 -1.55 -1.81 -12.23
CA GLY A 246 -0.32 -1.89 -13.01
C GLY A 246 -0.51 -1.56 -14.50
N ALA A 247 -1.26 -0.51 -14.82
CA ALA A 247 -1.41 -0.07 -16.20
C ALA A 247 -0.19 0.73 -16.66
N SER A 248 0.62 0.13 -17.55
CA SER A 248 1.63 0.88 -18.31
C SER A 248 0.94 1.97 -19.13
N ARG A 249 1.38 3.23 -18.94
CA ARG A 249 0.94 4.36 -19.75
C ARG A 249 1.91 4.67 -20.89
N PHE A 250 2.94 3.84 -21.09
CA PHE A 250 3.91 4.01 -22.16
C PHE A 250 3.27 3.86 -23.55
N ASN A 251 3.58 4.79 -24.46
CA ASN A 251 3.16 4.76 -25.84
C ASN A 251 4.31 5.12 -26.78
N ALA A 252 4.82 4.14 -27.52
CA ALA A 252 5.90 4.32 -28.48
C ALA A 252 5.55 5.28 -29.64
N ALA A 253 4.26 5.49 -29.94
CA ALA A 253 3.83 6.42 -30.99
C ALA A 253 3.85 7.89 -30.53
N THR A 254 3.83 8.13 -29.21
CA THR A 254 3.93 9.47 -28.63
C THR A 254 5.42 9.81 -28.47
N PRO A 255 5.89 11.01 -28.86
CA PRO A 255 7.24 11.46 -28.54
C PRO A 255 7.49 11.42 -27.02
N GLY A 256 8.70 11.04 -26.62
CA GLY A 256 9.14 11.05 -25.23
C GLY A 256 10.03 12.25 -24.93
N LYS A 257 10.40 12.42 -23.66
CA LYS A 257 11.34 13.46 -23.22
C LYS A 257 12.27 12.93 -22.13
N ILE A 258 13.47 13.51 -22.09
CA ILE A 258 14.37 13.40 -20.96
C ILE A 258 14.59 14.81 -20.44
N LEU A 259 14.22 15.06 -19.19
CA LEU A 259 14.49 16.33 -18.51
C LEU A 259 15.61 16.13 -17.51
N TYR A 260 16.49 17.13 -17.39
CA TYR A 260 17.50 17.12 -16.36
C TYR A 260 17.80 18.52 -15.84
N THR A 261 17.97 18.61 -14.53
CA THR A 261 18.44 19.83 -13.86
C THR A 261 19.97 19.80 -13.84
N GLY A 262 20.60 20.80 -14.46
CA GLY A 262 22.06 20.97 -14.47
C GLY A 262 22.61 21.49 -13.12
N ALA A 263 23.93 21.60 -13.02
CA ALA A 263 24.59 22.10 -11.80
C ALA A 263 24.31 23.59 -11.53
N ASP A 264 23.88 24.31 -12.54
CA ASP A 264 23.38 25.69 -12.51
C ASP A 264 21.90 25.80 -12.08
N ASN A 265 21.25 24.67 -11.79
CA ASN A 265 19.81 24.54 -11.52
C ASN A 265 18.92 24.91 -12.72
N VAL A 266 19.46 24.91 -13.94
CA VAL A 266 18.65 25.09 -15.16
C VAL A 266 18.08 23.73 -15.59
N VAL A 267 16.78 23.69 -15.87
CA VAL A 267 16.12 22.52 -16.45
C VAL A 267 16.41 22.49 -17.95
N ASN A 268 16.91 21.36 -18.42
CA ASN A 268 17.22 21.10 -19.81
C ASN A 268 16.37 19.94 -20.31
N THR A 269 16.02 19.96 -21.60
CA THR A 269 15.15 18.95 -22.22
C THR A 269 15.86 18.31 -23.42
N VAL A 270 15.69 17.00 -23.56
CA VAL A 270 16.04 16.23 -24.75
C VAL A 270 14.78 15.56 -25.26
N ASP A 271 14.32 15.98 -26.44
CA ASP A 271 13.18 15.36 -27.10
C ASP A 271 13.57 14.00 -27.69
N ILE A 272 12.71 13.00 -27.45
CA ILE A 272 12.87 11.64 -27.96
C ILE A 272 11.78 11.41 -29.01
N PRO A 273 12.12 11.30 -30.31
CA PRO A 273 11.13 11.12 -31.35
C PRO A 273 10.31 9.83 -31.14
N ALA A 274 9.09 9.80 -31.66
CA ALA A 274 8.26 8.60 -31.66
C ALA A 274 9.03 7.39 -32.22
N TYR A 275 8.80 6.22 -31.63
CA TYR A 275 9.45 4.95 -31.93
C TYR A 275 10.98 4.92 -31.74
N THR A 276 11.57 5.97 -31.16
CA THR A 276 13.00 6.01 -30.84
C THR A 276 13.25 5.44 -29.44
N ALA A 277 14.15 4.47 -29.35
CA ALA A 277 14.51 3.83 -28.10
C ALA A 277 15.86 4.34 -27.57
N ILE A 278 16.02 4.32 -26.25
CA ILE A 278 17.30 4.51 -25.58
C ILE A 278 18.04 3.18 -25.57
N THR A 279 19.16 3.13 -26.28
CA THR A 279 20.00 1.93 -26.45
C THR A 279 21.20 1.90 -25.52
N THR A 280 21.56 3.04 -24.91
CA THR A 280 22.63 3.12 -23.91
C THR A 280 22.32 4.23 -22.92
N VAL A 281 22.47 3.92 -21.63
CA VAL A 281 22.58 4.90 -20.55
C VAL A 281 23.86 4.57 -19.79
N LYS A 282 24.79 5.52 -19.74
CA LYS A 282 26.07 5.34 -19.06
C LYS A 282 26.32 6.51 -18.13
N ASP A 283 26.43 6.22 -16.84
CA ASP A 283 26.85 7.18 -15.85
C ASP A 283 28.40 7.24 -15.76
N VAL A 284 28.92 8.45 -15.69
CA VAL A 284 30.32 8.72 -15.37
C VAL A 284 30.37 9.82 -14.33
N LYS A 285 31.57 10.24 -13.93
CA LYS A 285 31.73 11.34 -12.97
C LYS A 285 31.05 12.59 -13.53
N ASP A 286 30.07 13.11 -12.78
CA ASP A 286 29.32 14.35 -13.07
C ASP A 286 28.55 14.39 -14.42
N SER A 287 28.41 13.28 -15.16
CA SER A 287 27.61 13.27 -16.40
C SER A 287 26.95 11.93 -16.71
N VAL A 288 25.91 11.98 -17.53
CA VAL A 288 25.16 10.82 -18.04
C VAL A 288 25.16 10.88 -19.56
N THR A 289 25.64 9.82 -20.21
CA THR A 289 25.59 9.68 -21.67
C THR A 289 24.39 8.83 -22.07
N ILE A 290 23.60 9.32 -23.02
CA ILE A 290 22.41 8.67 -23.55
C ILE A 290 22.57 8.49 -25.06
N ARG A 291 22.39 7.27 -25.54
CA ARG A 291 22.40 6.95 -26.98
C ARG A 291 21.04 6.48 -27.45
N LEU A 292 20.56 7.06 -28.53
CA LEU A 292 19.28 6.75 -29.16
C LEU A 292 19.44 5.74 -30.30
N SER A 293 18.38 4.98 -30.59
CA SER A 293 18.36 3.98 -31.67
C SER A 293 18.51 4.61 -33.07
N ASN A 294 18.20 5.89 -33.21
CA ASN A 294 18.38 6.66 -34.44
C ASN A 294 19.83 7.16 -34.65
N GLY A 295 20.76 6.82 -33.74
CA GLY A 295 22.18 7.19 -33.83
C GLY A 295 22.58 8.45 -33.05
N GLN A 296 21.62 9.26 -32.57
CA GLN A 296 21.91 10.44 -31.76
C GLN A 296 22.54 10.07 -30.40
N THR A 297 23.44 10.91 -29.92
CA THR A 297 24.09 10.78 -28.62
C THR A 297 24.02 12.10 -27.87
N HIS A 298 23.54 12.06 -26.64
CA HIS A 298 23.41 13.20 -25.74
C HIS A 298 24.29 12.99 -24.51
N VAL A 299 25.05 14.02 -24.12
CA VAL A 299 25.86 14.03 -22.91
C VAL A 299 25.27 15.08 -21.96
N LEU A 300 24.63 14.60 -20.90
CA LEU A 300 23.99 15.43 -19.88
C LEU A 300 25.05 15.74 -18.82
N ASN A 301 25.51 16.99 -18.72
CA ASN A 301 26.56 17.39 -17.78
C ASN A 301 25.97 17.99 -16.50
N GLY A 302 26.58 17.71 -15.36
CA GLY A 302 26.19 18.26 -14.07
C GLY A 302 24.81 17.81 -13.59
N VAL A 303 24.39 16.59 -13.95
CA VAL A 303 23.03 16.09 -13.69
C VAL A 303 22.75 15.99 -12.19
N LYS A 304 21.87 16.88 -11.71
CA LYS A 304 21.36 16.90 -10.33
C LYS A 304 20.00 16.20 -10.24
N GLU A 305 19.13 16.40 -11.21
CA GLU A 305 17.84 15.72 -11.30
C GLU A 305 17.71 15.13 -12.69
N LEU A 306 17.11 13.94 -12.80
CA LEU A 306 16.94 13.26 -14.07
C LEU A 306 15.56 12.62 -14.15
N TYR A 307 14.84 12.97 -15.20
CA TYR A 307 13.45 12.59 -15.40
C TYR A 307 13.28 12.00 -16.80
N PHE A 308 12.81 10.76 -16.86
CA PHE A 308 12.50 10.06 -18.10
C PHE A 308 10.99 9.99 -18.29
N ARG A 309 10.46 10.47 -19.42
CA ARG A 309 9.02 10.47 -19.72
C ARG A 309 8.71 9.84 -21.05
N ASN A 310 7.83 8.86 -21.04
CA ASN A 310 7.37 8.18 -22.25
C ASN A 310 8.52 7.70 -23.15
N VAL A 311 9.54 7.09 -22.55
CA VAL A 311 10.71 6.56 -23.27
C VAL A 311 10.78 5.04 -23.21
N ASP A 312 11.29 4.43 -24.29
CA ASP A 312 11.62 3.00 -24.33
C ASP A 312 13.12 2.79 -24.05
N ILE A 313 13.46 2.28 -22.87
CA ILE A 313 14.84 2.03 -22.44
C ILE A 313 15.18 0.55 -22.64
N GLN A 314 15.86 0.25 -23.74
CA GLN A 314 16.18 -1.13 -24.14
C GLN A 314 17.42 -1.71 -23.47
N THR A 315 18.09 -0.92 -22.61
CA THR A 315 19.24 -1.33 -21.79
C THR A 315 18.87 -1.31 -20.30
N PRO A 316 19.56 -2.09 -19.43
CA PRO A 316 19.53 -1.83 -17.99
C PRO A 316 19.83 -0.36 -17.69
N LEU A 317 19.00 0.27 -16.87
CA LEU A 317 19.22 1.62 -16.37
C LEU A 317 20.04 1.52 -15.07
N ALA A 318 21.35 1.75 -15.17
CA ALA A 318 22.28 1.59 -14.05
C ALA A 318 22.95 2.92 -13.69
N PHE A 319 22.78 3.35 -12.43
CA PHE A 319 23.44 4.50 -11.82
C PHE A 319 24.25 4.00 -10.61
N GLN A 320 25.54 3.75 -10.80
CA GLN A 320 26.43 3.15 -9.80
C GLN A 320 27.67 4.00 -9.50
N GLN A 321 27.85 5.10 -10.23
CA GLN A 321 28.98 6.00 -10.08
C GLN A 321 28.86 6.79 -8.78
N LYS A 322 29.75 6.51 -7.83
CA LYS A 322 29.78 7.12 -6.49
C LYS A 322 29.82 8.65 -6.53
N TYR A 323 30.43 9.23 -7.56
CA TYR A 323 30.62 10.67 -7.72
C TYR A 323 29.59 11.33 -8.64
N LEU A 324 28.59 10.60 -9.13
CA LEU A 324 27.44 11.23 -9.79
C LEU A 324 26.63 11.96 -8.72
N ARG A 325 26.39 13.27 -8.92
CA ARG A 325 25.67 14.14 -7.97
C ARG A 325 24.15 14.12 -8.14
N LEU A 326 23.61 13.00 -8.62
CA LEU A 326 22.18 12.83 -8.84
C LEU A 326 21.46 12.86 -7.49
N GLU A 327 20.55 13.81 -7.32
CA GLU A 327 19.69 14.02 -6.15
C GLU A 327 18.28 13.45 -6.36
N LYS A 328 17.74 13.52 -7.58
CA LYS A 328 16.42 12.98 -7.91
C LYS A 328 16.45 12.18 -9.21
N LEU A 329 15.83 11.00 -9.20
CA LEU A 329 15.58 10.20 -10.40
C LEU A 329 14.08 9.94 -10.52
N GLN A 330 13.51 10.11 -11.70
CA GLN A 330 12.10 9.85 -11.97
C GLN A 330 11.95 9.12 -13.31
N ILE A 331 11.06 8.13 -13.35
CA ILE A 331 10.73 7.36 -14.54
C ILE A 331 9.22 7.33 -14.66
N VAL A 332 8.68 7.97 -15.69
CA VAL A 332 7.25 8.20 -15.85
C VAL A 332 6.79 7.70 -17.20
N ASN A 333 5.70 6.94 -17.21
CA ASN A 333 5.05 6.40 -18.40
C ASN A 333 6.04 5.71 -19.35
N SER A 334 7.08 5.07 -18.82
CA SER A 334 8.23 4.58 -19.60
C SER A 334 8.36 3.07 -19.51
N ARG A 335 9.07 2.49 -20.49
CA ARG A 335 9.40 1.06 -20.48
C ARG A 335 10.89 0.87 -20.23
N THR A 336 11.27 -0.05 -19.34
CA THR A 336 12.68 -0.40 -19.12
C THR A 336 12.89 -1.86 -18.75
N ARG A 337 14.10 -2.39 -18.93
CA ARG A 337 14.41 -3.79 -18.60
C ARG A 337 14.65 -4.01 -17.12
N SER A 338 15.43 -3.14 -16.49
CA SER A 338 15.85 -3.25 -15.10
C SER A 338 16.44 -1.93 -14.66
N ILE A 339 16.30 -1.59 -13.39
CA ILE A 339 16.85 -0.38 -12.80
C ILE A 339 17.77 -0.76 -11.66
N LYS A 340 18.97 -0.19 -11.63
CA LYS A 340 19.94 -0.39 -10.55
C LYS A 340 20.54 0.95 -10.15
N VAL A 341 20.29 1.37 -8.91
CA VAL A 341 20.89 2.58 -8.34
C VAL A 341 21.67 2.19 -7.09
N ALA A 342 22.98 2.39 -7.10
CA ALA A 342 23.85 1.91 -6.03
C ALA A 342 24.91 2.92 -5.60
N CYS A 343 25.20 2.93 -4.30
CA CYS A 343 26.31 3.67 -3.69
C CYS A 343 26.25 5.20 -3.87
N SER A 344 25.09 5.75 -4.27
CA SER A 344 24.93 7.19 -4.39
C SER A 344 25.04 7.87 -3.03
N GLN A 345 25.81 8.96 -2.98
CA GLN A 345 25.93 9.80 -1.79
C GLN A 345 24.94 10.96 -1.77
N THR A 346 24.27 11.23 -2.89
CA THR A 346 23.45 12.44 -3.09
C THR A 346 22.00 12.15 -3.40
N LEU A 347 21.66 10.93 -3.85
CA LEU A 347 20.29 10.59 -4.24
C LEU A 347 19.36 10.68 -3.03
N LYS A 348 18.41 11.61 -3.07
CA LYS A 348 17.39 11.88 -2.06
C LYS A 348 16.04 11.29 -2.42
N ALA A 349 15.68 11.27 -3.70
CA ALA A 349 14.39 10.78 -4.17
C ALA A 349 14.53 9.90 -5.41
N PHE A 350 13.80 8.79 -5.44
CA PHE A 350 13.64 7.98 -6.64
C PHE A 350 12.19 7.54 -6.82
N GLU A 351 11.64 7.81 -8.01
CA GLU A 351 10.23 7.57 -8.28
C GLU A 351 10.00 6.86 -9.62
N ILE A 352 9.01 5.99 -9.66
CA ILE A 352 8.55 5.28 -10.84
C ILE A 352 7.03 5.42 -10.93
N HIS A 353 6.51 5.93 -12.04
CA HIS A 353 5.08 6.21 -12.22
C HIS A 353 4.59 5.70 -13.57
N GLY A 354 3.45 5.00 -13.60
CA GLY A 354 2.79 4.56 -14.84
C GLY A 354 3.68 3.72 -15.77
N SER A 355 4.73 3.09 -15.24
CA SER A 355 5.85 2.55 -16.02
C SER A 355 5.87 1.03 -16.02
N GLU A 356 6.50 0.45 -17.04
CA GLU A 356 6.56 -0.99 -17.25
C GLU A 356 7.99 -1.52 -17.24
N LEU A 357 8.20 -2.52 -16.39
CA LEU A 357 9.37 -3.36 -16.40
C LEU A 357 8.96 -4.77 -16.83
N SER A 358 9.04 -5.04 -18.14
CA SER A 358 8.56 -6.27 -18.79
C SER A 358 9.70 -7.04 -19.47
N HIS A 359 10.58 -7.65 -18.68
CA HIS A 359 11.72 -8.41 -19.21
C HIS A 359 12.06 -9.60 -18.32
N SER A 360 12.81 -10.59 -18.83
CA SER A 360 13.31 -11.73 -18.02
C SER A 360 14.11 -11.31 -16.77
N SER A 361 14.58 -10.07 -16.76
CA SER A 361 15.36 -9.41 -15.71
C SER A 361 14.66 -8.19 -15.12
N ALA A 362 13.33 -8.15 -15.08
CA ALA A 362 12.56 -7.03 -14.53
C ALA A 362 12.86 -6.84 -13.03
N ASN A 363 13.88 -6.07 -12.70
CA ASN A 363 14.28 -5.81 -11.32
C ASN A 363 14.58 -4.33 -11.08
N VAL A 364 14.13 -3.81 -9.95
CA VAL A 364 14.60 -2.53 -9.37
C VAL A 364 15.48 -2.85 -8.18
N SER A 365 16.72 -2.37 -8.18
CA SER A 365 17.68 -2.57 -7.10
C SER A 365 18.23 -1.24 -6.63
N LEU A 366 17.92 -0.89 -5.38
CA LEU A 366 18.46 0.27 -4.67
C LEU A 366 19.34 -0.23 -3.54
N SER A 367 20.65 0.03 -3.61
CA SER A 367 21.58 -0.48 -2.59
C SER A 367 22.58 0.56 -2.15
N SER A 368 22.70 0.78 -0.84
CA SER A 368 23.71 1.67 -0.25
C SER A 368 23.58 3.14 -0.68
N ASN A 369 22.35 3.61 -0.93
CA ASN A 369 22.05 5.01 -1.22
C ASN A 369 21.76 5.73 0.09
N LYS A 370 22.81 6.18 0.78
CA LYS A 370 22.71 6.64 2.19
C LYS A 370 21.89 7.91 2.38
N ALA A 371 21.79 8.75 1.34
CA ALA A 371 21.01 9.99 1.35
C ALA A 371 19.55 9.81 0.91
N LEU A 372 19.14 8.59 0.52
CA LEU A 372 17.79 8.35 -0.01
C LEU A 372 16.75 8.57 1.08
N GLU A 373 15.88 9.55 0.89
CA GLU A 373 14.82 9.95 1.81
C GLU A 373 13.44 9.51 1.33
N SER A 374 13.22 9.44 0.01
CA SER A 374 11.95 9.03 -0.60
C SER A 374 12.13 8.00 -1.70
N PHE A 375 11.32 6.93 -1.65
CA PHE A 375 11.16 5.98 -2.74
C PHE A 375 9.67 5.76 -3.02
N ILE A 376 9.26 6.02 -4.25
CA ILE A 376 7.85 5.98 -4.68
C ILE A 376 7.72 5.12 -5.93
N VAL A 377 6.74 4.23 -5.94
CA VAL A 377 6.32 3.46 -7.11
C VAL A 377 4.81 3.57 -7.21
N GLN A 378 4.30 3.96 -8.38
CA GLN A 378 2.87 4.08 -8.60
C GLN A 378 2.45 3.65 -9.99
N ASP A 379 1.23 3.11 -10.10
CA ASP A 379 0.60 2.73 -11.36
C ASP A 379 1.50 1.85 -12.25
N SER A 380 2.44 1.11 -11.67
CA SER A 380 3.53 0.49 -12.44
C SER A 380 3.44 -1.03 -12.46
N THR A 381 3.99 -1.63 -13.52
CA THR A 381 4.01 -3.09 -13.70
C THR A 381 5.43 -3.64 -13.75
N PHE A 382 5.66 -4.70 -12.98
CA PHE A 382 6.91 -5.43 -12.90
C PHE A 382 6.67 -6.90 -13.24
N THR A 383 6.73 -7.21 -14.53
CA THR A 383 6.57 -8.56 -15.08
C THR A 383 7.93 -9.12 -15.47
N GLY A 384 8.47 -9.97 -14.60
CA GLY A 384 9.65 -10.78 -14.89
C GLY A 384 9.31 -11.96 -15.78
N GLY A 385 10.29 -12.48 -16.52
CA GLY A 385 10.23 -13.82 -17.11
C GLY A 385 10.29 -14.91 -16.03
N SER A 386 11.05 -15.99 -16.26
CA SER A 386 11.19 -17.12 -15.30
C SER A 386 11.72 -16.75 -13.89
N CYS A 387 12.16 -15.52 -13.66
CA CYS A 387 12.76 -15.05 -12.40
C CYS A 387 11.90 -14.05 -11.60
N ALA A 388 10.66 -13.77 -12.05
CA ALA A 388 9.69 -12.91 -11.38
C ALA A 388 10.14 -11.43 -11.22
N GLY A 389 9.23 -10.48 -11.47
CA GLY A 389 9.53 -9.05 -11.37
C GLY A 389 9.79 -8.65 -9.91
N SER A 390 10.87 -7.94 -9.60
CA SER A 390 11.24 -7.67 -8.20
C SER A 390 11.68 -6.24 -7.90
N ILE A 391 11.45 -5.80 -6.67
CA ILE A 391 11.99 -4.56 -6.12
C ILE A 391 12.79 -4.90 -4.85
N SER A 392 14.04 -4.46 -4.81
CA SER A 392 14.93 -4.64 -3.67
C SER A 392 15.51 -3.30 -3.22
N VAL A 393 15.26 -2.92 -1.97
CA VAL A 393 15.79 -1.69 -1.36
C VAL A 393 16.60 -2.04 -0.12
N ALA A 394 17.90 -1.76 -0.15
CA ALA A 394 18.83 -2.19 0.89
C ALA A 394 19.79 -1.07 1.32
N HIS A 395 20.16 -1.07 2.60
CA HIS A 395 21.19 -0.20 3.18
C HIS A 395 20.98 1.30 2.89
N SER A 396 19.73 1.75 3.01
CA SER A 396 19.31 3.13 2.76
C SER A 396 18.62 3.70 4.02
N PRO A 397 19.37 3.89 5.13
CA PRO A 397 18.80 4.11 6.46
C PRO A 397 18.10 5.46 6.67
N SER A 398 18.27 6.40 5.73
CA SER A 398 17.68 7.74 5.79
C SER A 398 16.29 7.83 5.18
N LEU A 399 15.73 6.71 4.71
CA LEU A 399 14.39 6.67 4.14
C LEU A 399 13.37 7.14 5.17
N LYS A 400 12.54 8.11 4.75
CA LYS A 400 11.44 8.69 5.52
C LYS A 400 10.09 8.38 4.85
N GLN A 401 10.10 8.18 3.54
CA GLN A 401 8.94 7.88 2.72
C GLN A 401 9.20 6.66 1.85
N PHE A 402 8.30 5.67 1.92
CA PHE A 402 8.28 4.51 1.04
C PHE A 402 6.84 4.25 0.62
N ILE A 403 6.53 4.46 -0.65
CA ILE A 403 5.18 4.33 -1.18
C ILE A 403 5.19 3.36 -2.36
N MET A 404 4.27 2.40 -2.33
CA MET A 404 3.87 1.62 -3.48
C MET A 404 2.35 1.69 -3.61
N ASN A 405 1.86 2.19 -4.74
CA ASN A 405 0.43 2.37 -4.95
C ASN A 405 -0.03 1.95 -6.35
N ASN A 406 -1.02 1.07 -6.45
CA ASN A 406 -1.56 0.61 -7.73
C ASN A 406 -0.55 -0.15 -8.62
N ASP A 407 0.37 -0.87 -7.98
CA ASP A 407 1.45 -1.58 -8.66
C ASP A 407 1.18 -3.08 -8.81
N TYR A 408 1.50 -3.64 -9.97
CA TYR A 408 1.49 -5.09 -10.18
C TYR A 408 2.92 -5.63 -10.21
N MET A 409 3.22 -6.59 -9.34
CA MET A 409 4.51 -7.27 -9.30
C MET A 409 4.36 -8.79 -9.36
N SER A 410 4.85 -9.37 -10.46
CA SER A 410 4.89 -10.82 -10.67
C SER A 410 5.84 -11.58 -9.72
N GLY A 411 6.68 -10.87 -8.95
CA GLY A 411 7.62 -11.46 -8.01
C GLY A 411 7.53 -10.84 -6.62
N TYR A 412 8.65 -10.32 -6.12
CA TYR A 412 8.79 -9.98 -4.71
C TYR A 412 9.25 -8.56 -4.45
N LEU A 413 8.83 -8.03 -3.30
CA LEU A 413 9.40 -6.84 -2.67
C LEU A 413 10.35 -7.29 -1.56
N SER A 414 11.55 -6.72 -1.50
CA SER A 414 12.51 -6.96 -0.42
C SER A 414 13.07 -5.64 0.10
N THR A 415 13.03 -5.45 1.41
CA THR A 415 13.62 -4.28 2.08
C THR A 415 14.53 -4.71 3.22
N CYS A 416 15.72 -4.12 3.32
CA CYS A 416 16.69 -4.46 4.36
C CYS A 416 17.50 -3.23 4.80
N ASN A 417 17.62 -2.98 6.11
CA ASN A 417 18.40 -1.86 6.65
C ASN A 417 17.99 -0.49 6.04
N ILE A 418 16.69 -0.22 5.99
CA ILE A 418 16.11 1.02 5.43
C ILE A 418 15.60 2.02 6.48
N GLY A 419 16.03 1.87 7.74
CA GLY A 419 15.60 2.74 8.83
C GLY A 419 14.21 2.36 9.38
N SER A 420 13.56 3.31 10.07
CA SER A 420 12.26 3.11 10.74
C SER A 420 11.06 3.52 9.88
N VAL A 421 11.24 3.68 8.57
CA VAL A 421 10.18 4.06 7.62
C VAL A 421 9.02 3.07 7.66
N VAL A 422 7.80 3.57 7.53
CA VAL A 422 6.59 2.76 7.32
C VAL A 422 6.44 2.53 5.81
N LEU A 423 6.25 1.27 5.40
CA LEU A 423 5.94 0.93 4.02
C LEU A 423 4.45 1.20 3.78
N GLN A 424 4.15 2.26 3.03
CA GLN A 424 2.79 2.55 2.58
C GLN A 424 2.54 1.74 1.30
N LEU A 425 1.94 0.58 1.45
CA LEU A 425 1.68 -0.35 0.36
C LEU A 425 0.17 -0.44 0.16
N SER A 426 -0.36 0.24 -0.85
CA SER A 426 -1.80 0.29 -1.11
C SER A 426 -2.08 -0.04 -2.56
N ASN A 427 -3.28 -0.52 -2.84
CA ASN A 427 -3.73 -0.87 -4.19
C ASN A 427 -2.79 -1.80 -5.00
N SER A 428 -1.86 -2.52 -4.37
CA SER A 428 -0.79 -3.26 -5.09
C SER A 428 -0.89 -4.78 -4.94
N GLN A 429 -0.40 -5.49 -5.96
CA GLN A 429 -0.39 -6.95 -6.05
C GLN A 429 1.04 -7.51 -6.13
N TYR A 430 1.31 -8.57 -5.35
CA TYR A 430 2.59 -9.28 -5.30
C TYR A 430 2.34 -10.78 -5.43
N ASP A 431 2.91 -11.43 -6.44
CA ASP A 431 2.65 -12.84 -6.73
C ASP A 431 3.58 -13.81 -5.96
N ASP A 432 4.76 -13.40 -5.50
CA ASP A 432 5.67 -14.23 -4.69
C ASP A 432 5.62 -13.87 -3.20
N ARG A 433 6.31 -12.79 -2.80
CA ARG A 433 6.43 -12.43 -1.39
C ARG A 433 6.77 -10.97 -1.14
N ILE A 434 6.51 -10.53 0.09
CA ILE A 434 7.10 -9.32 0.65
C ILE A 434 8.05 -9.73 1.75
N SER A 435 9.29 -9.28 1.65
CA SER A 435 10.34 -9.51 2.65
C SER A 435 10.73 -8.19 3.31
N SER A 436 10.19 -7.95 4.52
CA SER A 436 10.43 -6.71 5.26
C SER A 436 10.41 -6.90 6.77
N ALA A 437 11.21 -6.07 7.43
CA ALA A 437 11.25 -5.85 8.88
C ALA A 437 10.50 -4.56 9.29
N ASN A 438 10.04 -3.77 8.32
CA ASN A 438 9.42 -2.48 8.55
C ASN A 438 7.92 -2.64 8.83
N GLU A 439 7.33 -1.60 9.41
CA GLU A 439 5.88 -1.52 9.57
C GLU A 439 5.21 -1.35 8.22
N ILE A 440 4.09 -2.05 7.98
CA ILE A 440 3.32 -1.98 6.74
C ILE A 440 1.97 -1.33 7.04
N ASN A 441 1.61 -0.35 6.21
CA ASN A 441 0.31 0.32 6.24
C ASN A 441 -0.33 0.33 4.84
N GLY A 442 -1.61 -0.03 4.78
CA GLY A 442 -2.41 -0.17 3.55
C GLY A 442 -2.96 1.13 2.96
N VAL A 443 -2.54 2.31 3.44
CA VAL A 443 -3.06 3.61 3.00
C VAL A 443 -1.91 4.43 2.41
N ALA A 444 -1.96 4.72 1.11
CA ALA A 444 -1.15 5.76 0.48
C ALA A 444 -2.02 6.97 0.12
N GLY A 445 -1.51 8.17 0.38
CA GLY A 445 -2.12 9.41 -0.11
C GLY A 445 -1.72 9.71 -1.56
N PRO A 446 -2.47 10.58 -2.26
CA PRO A 446 -2.09 11.08 -3.59
C PRO A 446 -0.69 11.71 -3.55
N GLN A 447 0.11 11.53 -4.62
CA GLN A 447 1.50 12.00 -4.72
C GLN A 447 1.69 12.90 -5.94
N ILE A 448 2.72 13.76 -5.88
CA ILE A 448 3.15 14.65 -6.96
C ILE A 448 4.06 13.85 -7.92
N VAL A 449 3.83 13.94 -9.23
CA VAL A 449 4.57 13.21 -10.28
C VAL A 449 5.18 14.19 -11.27
N GLY A 450 6.49 14.16 -11.51
CA GLY A 450 7.15 15.14 -12.40
C GLY A 450 7.40 16.50 -11.74
N TYR A 451 7.40 17.58 -12.53
CA TYR A 451 7.45 18.97 -12.09
C TYR A 451 6.03 19.50 -11.84
N LEU A 452 5.93 20.56 -11.03
CA LEU A 452 4.65 21.25 -10.84
C LEU A 452 4.44 22.23 -12.01
N PRO A 453 3.20 22.40 -12.48
CA PRO A 453 2.92 23.39 -13.50
C PRO A 453 3.20 24.79 -12.97
N VAL A 454 3.71 25.67 -13.83
CA VAL A 454 4.06 27.04 -13.52
C VAL A 454 2.95 27.97 -14.03
N ILE A 455 2.46 28.86 -13.17
CA ILE A 455 1.61 29.98 -13.56
C ILE A 455 2.44 31.26 -13.44
N GLU A 456 2.63 31.96 -14.54
CA GLU A 456 3.19 33.31 -14.56
C GLU A 456 2.05 34.31 -14.72
N ALA A 457 1.80 35.09 -13.68
CA ALA A 457 0.91 36.25 -13.69
C ALA A 457 1.46 37.30 -12.72
N SER A 458 1.11 38.57 -12.92
CA SER A 458 1.51 39.68 -12.07
C SER A 458 0.30 40.47 -11.63
N ASP A 459 0.42 41.21 -10.52
CA ASP A 459 -0.60 42.19 -10.12
C ASP A 459 -0.83 43.23 -11.22
N ARG A 460 -2.07 43.68 -11.35
CA ARG A 460 -2.52 44.54 -12.45
C ARG A 460 -3.23 45.78 -11.95
N VAL A 461 -3.11 46.86 -12.71
CA VAL A 461 -3.92 48.07 -12.56
C VAL A 461 -4.83 48.15 -13.78
N HIS A 462 -6.12 48.35 -13.56
CA HIS A 462 -7.17 48.39 -14.58
C HIS A 462 -8.01 49.65 -14.41
N SER A 463 -8.29 50.36 -15.49
CA SER A 463 -9.08 51.60 -15.38
C SER A 463 -10.55 51.27 -15.15
N LYS A 464 -11.20 52.06 -14.29
CA LYS A 464 -12.63 51.91 -14.04
C LYS A 464 -13.47 52.01 -15.33
N GLY A 465 -14.36 51.05 -15.53
CA GLY A 465 -15.32 51.00 -16.64
C GLY A 465 -14.75 50.47 -17.96
N GLU A 466 -13.47 50.08 -18.00
CA GLU A 466 -12.89 49.37 -19.14
C GLU A 466 -13.21 47.87 -19.06
N GLN A 467 -13.23 47.20 -20.22
CA GLN A 467 -13.38 45.75 -20.28
C GLN A 467 -12.17 45.08 -19.61
N PHE A 468 -12.41 44.38 -18.50
CA PHE A 468 -11.39 43.60 -17.82
C PHE A 468 -11.24 42.24 -18.50
N ASP A 469 -10.04 41.92 -18.98
CA ASP A 469 -9.68 40.60 -19.48
C ASP A 469 -8.80 39.87 -18.46
N PRO A 470 -9.32 38.84 -17.77
CA PRO A 470 -8.59 38.13 -16.74
C PRO A 470 -7.46 37.25 -17.29
N ILE A 471 -7.37 36.98 -18.60
CA ILE A 471 -6.29 36.16 -19.16
C ILE A 471 -5.08 36.98 -19.61
N GLU A 472 -5.22 38.30 -19.73
CA GLU A 472 -4.15 39.15 -20.25
C GLU A 472 -2.90 39.10 -19.35
N GLY A 473 -1.76 38.82 -19.99
CA GLY A 473 -0.45 38.70 -19.32
C GLY A 473 -0.24 37.40 -18.55
N VAL A 474 -1.19 36.46 -18.59
CA VAL A 474 -1.10 35.16 -17.92
C VAL A 474 -0.45 34.13 -18.84
N LYS A 475 0.47 33.34 -18.30
CA LYS A 475 0.95 32.10 -18.92
C LYS A 475 0.81 30.96 -17.93
N ALA A 476 0.41 29.80 -18.42
CA ALA A 476 0.40 28.56 -17.68
C ALA A 476 1.10 27.52 -18.53
N TYR A 477 2.16 26.91 -18.00
CA TYR A 477 2.90 25.88 -18.71
C TYR A 477 3.48 24.88 -17.71
N ASP A 478 3.82 23.71 -18.21
CA ASP A 478 4.57 22.70 -17.47
C ASP A 478 5.76 22.23 -18.30
N PHE A 479 6.83 21.80 -17.64
CA PHE A 479 8.06 21.38 -18.31
C PHE A 479 7.84 20.09 -19.14
N GLU A 480 6.96 19.23 -18.69
CA GLU A 480 6.64 17.97 -19.35
C GLU A 480 5.57 18.17 -20.43
N ASP A 481 4.50 18.88 -20.06
CA ASP A 481 3.29 19.03 -20.89
C ASP A 481 3.34 20.21 -21.86
N GLY A 482 4.25 21.16 -21.67
CA GLY A 482 4.33 22.37 -22.47
C GLY A 482 3.24 23.37 -22.10
N ASP A 483 2.58 23.98 -23.09
CA ASP A 483 1.56 24.99 -22.86
C ASP A 483 0.28 24.41 -22.22
N LEU A 484 -0.12 24.94 -21.07
CA LEU A 484 -1.29 24.54 -20.30
C LEU A 484 -2.40 25.60 -20.28
N MET A 485 -2.31 26.65 -21.09
CA MET A 485 -3.32 27.73 -21.12
C MET A 485 -4.74 27.22 -21.39
N SER A 486 -4.89 26.14 -22.15
CA SER A 486 -6.20 25.55 -22.49
C SER A 486 -6.94 24.89 -21.32
N VAL A 487 -6.23 24.56 -20.23
CA VAL A 487 -6.77 23.90 -19.04
C VAL A 487 -6.70 24.78 -17.78
N LEU A 488 -6.36 26.07 -17.95
CA LEU A 488 -6.33 27.05 -16.87
C LEU A 488 -7.75 27.37 -16.40
N VAL A 489 -7.98 27.25 -15.10
CA VAL A 489 -9.22 27.68 -14.43
C VAL A 489 -8.98 29.04 -13.79
N ILE A 490 -9.90 29.98 -14.04
CA ILE A 490 -9.82 31.35 -13.55
C ILE A 490 -11.02 31.63 -12.65
N ASP A 491 -10.77 32.10 -11.43
CA ASP A 491 -11.78 32.69 -10.55
C ASP A 491 -11.53 34.19 -10.41
N ASP A 492 -12.28 34.96 -11.19
CA ASP A 492 -12.34 36.43 -11.17
C ASP A 492 -13.69 36.94 -10.65
N SER A 493 -14.48 36.06 -10.00
CA SER A 493 -15.87 36.33 -9.62
C SER A 493 -16.05 37.53 -8.67
N LEU A 494 -14.98 37.92 -7.98
CA LEU A 494 -14.96 39.04 -7.05
C LEU A 494 -14.60 40.37 -7.72
N VAL A 495 -14.07 40.36 -8.95
CA VAL A 495 -13.65 41.57 -9.66
C VAL A 495 -14.86 42.39 -10.08
N ASN A 496 -14.86 43.67 -9.72
CA ASN A 496 -15.85 44.63 -10.20
C ASN A 496 -15.15 45.79 -10.92
N ALA A 497 -15.11 45.71 -12.26
CA ALA A 497 -14.44 46.70 -13.11
C ALA A 497 -15.08 48.10 -13.06
N ASP A 498 -16.30 48.22 -12.55
CA ASP A 498 -17.02 49.49 -12.42
C ASP A 498 -16.86 50.14 -11.04
N ARG A 499 -16.12 49.50 -10.13
CA ARG A 499 -15.94 49.99 -8.77
C ARG A 499 -14.47 50.02 -8.40
N ASN A 500 -14.00 51.18 -7.97
CA ASN A 500 -12.64 51.32 -7.47
C ASN A 500 -12.43 50.38 -6.28
N GLY A 501 -11.33 49.63 -6.31
CA GLY A 501 -11.07 48.58 -5.33
C GLY A 501 -9.89 47.72 -5.74
N VAL A 502 -9.46 46.86 -4.82
CA VAL A 502 -8.47 45.82 -5.09
C VAL A 502 -9.18 44.50 -4.99
N TYR A 503 -9.13 43.72 -6.07
CA TYR A 503 -9.87 42.48 -6.22
C TYR A 503 -8.89 41.32 -6.46
N PRO A 504 -9.04 40.19 -5.77
CA PRO A 504 -8.22 39.02 -6.04
C PRO A 504 -8.72 38.32 -7.32
N VAL A 505 -7.78 37.82 -8.11
CA VAL A 505 -8.04 36.85 -9.18
C VAL A 505 -7.19 35.63 -8.92
N THR A 506 -7.82 34.45 -8.86
CA THR A 506 -7.13 33.19 -8.59
C THR A 506 -7.08 32.34 -9.86
N TYR A 507 -5.89 31.90 -10.21
CA TYR A 507 -5.62 30.99 -11.32
C TYR A 507 -5.26 29.62 -10.75
N THR A 508 -5.89 28.57 -11.27
CA THR A 508 -5.59 27.19 -10.93
C THR A 508 -5.37 26.41 -12.22
N VAL A 509 -4.25 25.69 -12.30
CA VAL A 509 -3.97 24.80 -13.43
C VAL A 509 -3.68 23.40 -12.90
N THR A 510 -4.21 22.39 -13.59
CA THR A 510 -3.93 20.98 -13.33
C THR A 510 -3.29 20.37 -14.56
N ASP A 511 -2.13 19.74 -14.39
CA ASP A 511 -1.40 19.10 -15.48
C ASP A 511 -1.93 17.68 -15.78
N SER A 512 -1.33 17.02 -16.78
CA SER A 512 -1.77 15.67 -17.18
C SER A 512 -1.44 14.57 -16.16
N ASP A 513 -0.53 14.85 -15.23
CA ASP A 513 -0.12 13.98 -14.13
C ASP A 513 -0.93 14.26 -12.84
N ASN A 514 -1.95 15.14 -12.93
CA ASN A 514 -2.85 15.62 -11.86
C ASN A 514 -2.16 16.47 -10.77
N ASN A 515 -0.99 17.04 -11.05
CA ASN A 515 -0.44 18.05 -10.16
C ASN A 515 -1.21 19.36 -10.35
N MET A 516 -1.41 20.09 -9.26
CA MET A 516 -2.19 21.32 -9.26
C MET A 516 -1.37 22.48 -8.67
N THR A 517 -1.26 23.56 -9.44
CA THR A 517 -0.69 24.83 -8.98
C THR A 517 -1.79 25.88 -8.90
N THR A 518 -1.74 26.73 -7.88
CA THR A 518 -2.65 27.87 -7.72
C THR A 518 -1.85 29.13 -7.46
N LEU A 519 -2.17 30.20 -8.18
CA LEU A 519 -1.58 31.53 -8.01
C LEU A 519 -2.72 32.56 -7.86
N THR A 520 -2.59 33.50 -6.92
CA THR A 520 -3.53 34.62 -6.79
C THR A 520 -2.81 35.93 -7.01
N ILE A 521 -3.35 36.78 -7.88
CA ILE A 521 -2.87 38.14 -8.12
C ILE A 521 -3.88 39.17 -7.58
N GLN A 522 -3.43 40.41 -7.44
CA GLN A 522 -4.27 41.56 -7.12
C GLN A 522 -4.55 42.40 -8.37
N VAL A 523 -5.82 42.71 -8.60
CA VAL A 523 -6.28 43.63 -9.65
C VAL A 523 -6.80 44.91 -8.98
N THR A 524 -6.11 46.02 -9.19
CA THR A 524 -6.50 47.34 -8.70
C THR A 524 -7.32 48.07 -9.76
N VAL A 525 -8.58 48.32 -9.46
CA VAL A 525 -9.47 49.17 -10.28
C VAL A 525 -9.41 50.60 -9.74
N ASN A 526 -9.06 51.57 -10.59
CA ASN A 526 -8.92 52.98 -10.20
C ASN A 526 -9.64 53.98 -11.11
#